data_AF-A0A534VAD8-F1
#
_entry.id   AF-A0A534VAD8-F1
#
_cell.length_a   1.000
_cell.length_b   1.000
_cell.length_c   1.000
_cell.angle_alpha   90.00
_cell.angle_beta   90.00
_cell.angle_gamma   90.00
#
_symmetry.space_group_name_H-M   'P 1'
#
loop_
_entity.id
_entity.type
_entity.pdbx_description
1 polymer ?
#
loop_
_entity_poly.entity_id
_entity_poly.type
_entity_poly.pdbx_seq_one_letter_code
_entity_poly.pdbx_strand_id
1 'polypeptide(L)'
;ELEVVDYAEHAVSAGTDATAVAYVEARGADVVTWGVGMDESINSASLKAVVSAFNRVRGRASRGIGGPACQPVLGKSSRAGR
;
A
#
# COMPACT_ATOMS: atom_id res chain seq x y z
N GLU A 1 -12.53 0.01 -12.72
CA GLU A 1 -11.17 0.55 -12.91
C GLU A 1 -10.49 0.68 -11.55
N LEU A 2 -9.17 0.51 -11.49
CA LEU A 2 -8.36 0.67 -10.29
C LEU A 2 -7.25 1.68 -10.60
N GLU A 3 -7.20 2.77 -9.83
CA GLU A 3 -6.20 3.82 -9.93
C GLU A 3 -5.21 3.68 -8.76
N VAL A 4 -3.91 3.71 -9.05
CA VAL A 4 -2.87 3.81 -8.01
C VAL A 4 -2.67 5.28 -7.68
N VAL A 5 -2.86 5.63 -6.39
CA VAL A 5 -2.81 7.02 -5.90
C VAL A 5 -1.46 7.34 -5.28
N ASP A 6 -0.93 6.41 -4.49
CA ASP A 6 0.35 6.56 -3.81
C ASP A 6 1.09 5.21 -3.75
N TYR A 7 2.41 5.29 -3.71
CA TYR A 7 3.31 4.14 -3.68
C TYR A 7 4.51 4.43 -2.80
N ALA A 8 4.78 3.51 -1.87
CA ALA A 8 5.99 3.54 -1.08
C ALA A 8 6.59 2.15 -0.95
N GLU A 9 7.91 2.07 -0.93
CA GLU A 9 8.64 0.81 -0.76
C GLU A 9 9.81 0.99 0.20
N HIS A 10 10.19 -0.11 0.83
CA HIS A 10 11.32 -0.13 1.76
C HIS A 10 11.96 -1.52 1.79
N ALA A 11 13.29 -1.56 1.87
CA ALA A 11 14.01 -2.79 2.18
C ALA A 11 13.95 -3.04 3.69
N VAL A 12 13.40 -4.17 4.10
CA VAL A 12 13.23 -4.58 5.50
C VAL A 12 14.51 -5.18 6.07
N SER A 13 15.32 -5.82 5.24
CA SER A 13 16.63 -6.37 5.59
C SER A 13 17.68 -6.04 4.53
N ALA A 14 18.96 -6.21 4.89
CA ALA A 14 20.11 -6.01 4.00
C ALA A 14 20.85 -7.33 3.78
N GLY A 15 21.49 -7.49 2.62
CA GLY A 15 22.20 -8.70 2.23
C GLY A 15 21.57 -9.37 1.01
N THR A 16 22.04 -10.57 0.67
CA THR A 16 21.61 -11.31 -0.53
C THR A 16 20.14 -11.77 -0.45
N ASP A 17 19.63 -11.98 0.77
CA ASP A 17 18.24 -12.40 1.04
C ASP A 17 17.41 -11.23 1.62
N ALA A 18 17.71 -10.01 1.16
CA ALA A 18 17.02 -8.82 1.60
C ALA A 18 15.52 -8.89 1.26
N THR A 19 14.67 -8.87 2.28
CA THR A 19 13.22 -8.77 2.09
C THR A 19 12.86 -7.32 1.83
N ALA A 20 12.05 -7.08 0.80
CA ALA A 20 11.42 -5.80 0.52
C ALA A 20 9.95 -5.81 0.97
N VAL A 21 9.44 -4.63 1.31
CA VAL A 21 8.02 -4.36 1.52
C VAL A 21 7.58 -3.22 0.63
N ALA A 22 6.41 -3.37 0.03
CA ALA A 22 5.75 -2.34 -0.76
C ALA A 22 4.35 -2.04 -0.22
N TYR A 23 3.97 -0.77 -0.29
CA TYR A 23 2.71 -0.20 0.13
C TYR A 23 2.08 0.51 -1.08
N VAL A 24 0.82 0.22 -1.36
CA VAL A 24 0.08 0.82 -2.48
C VAL A 24 -1.24 1.38 -1.96
N GLU A 25 -1.47 2.67 -2.18
CA GLU A 25 -2.80 3.26 -2.09
C GLU A 25 -3.49 3.12 -3.44
N ALA A 26 -4.68 2.52 -3.44
CA ALA A 26 -5.48 2.38 -4.64
C ALA A 26 -6.91 2.89 -4.42
N ARG A 27 -7.42 3.59 -5.44
CA ARG A 27 -8.80 4.05 -5.52
C ARG A 27 -9.54 3.25 -6.58
N GLY A 28 -10.75 2.83 -6.25
CA GLY A 28 -11.66 2.18 -7.21
C GLY A 28 -13.01 1.93 -6.57
N ALA A 29 -14.07 1.89 -7.38
CA ALA A 29 -15.44 1.70 -6.90
C ALA A 29 -15.80 2.61 -5.71
N ASP A 30 -15.42 3.90 -5.81
CA ASP A 30 -15.64 4.95 -4.80
C ASP A 30 -15.05 4.69 -3.41
N VAL A 31 -14.12 3.73 -3.31
CA VAL A 31 -13.39 3.44 -2.08
C VAL A 31 -11.89 3.63 -2.30
N VAL A 32 -11.21 4.04 -1.24
CA VAL A 32 -9.75 4.09 -1.16
C VAL A 32 -9.29 2.99 -0.22
N THR A 33 -8.31 2.21 -0.66
CA THR A 33 -7.75 1.11 0.12
C THR A 33 -6.25 1.08 0.04
N TRP A 34 -5.63 0.54 1.08
CA TRP A 34 -4.20 0.27 1.12
C TRP A 34 -3.95 -1.22 0.96
N GLY A 35 -3.02 -1.55 0.06
CA GLY A 35 -2.43 -2.86 -0.12
C GLY A 35 -0.99 -2.89 0.38
N VAL A 36 -0.57 -4.05 0.87
CA VAL A 36 0.81 -4.30 1.33
C VAL A 36 1.27 -5.63 0.75
N GLY A 37 2.52 -5.66 0.31
CA GLY A 37 3.18 -6.86 -0.22
C GLY A 37 4.61 -6.96 0.30
N MET A 38 5.06 -8.19 0.59
CA MET A 38 6.42 -8.48 1.01
C MET A 38 6.99 -9.62 0.16
N ASP A 39 8.24 -9.47 -0.25
CA ASP A 39 8.97 -10.45 -1.06
C ASP A 39 10.47 -10.11 -1.03
N GLU A 40 11.33 -11.08 -1.34
CA GLU A 40 12.77 -10.84 -1.51
C GLU A 40 13.08 -10.00 -2.75
N SER A 41 12.17 -9.96 -3.72
CA SER A 41 12.21 -9.06 -4.87
C SER A 41 11.29 -7.87 -4.65
N ILE A 42 11.84 -6.66 -4.79
CA ILE A 42 11.06 -5.42 -4.70
C ILE A 42 9.89 -5.40 -5.69
N ASN A 43 10.09 -5.91 -6.92
CA ASN A 43 9.05 -6.00 -7.95
C ASN A 43 7.91 -6.93 -7.53
N SER A 44 8.25 -8.10 -6.98
CA SER A 44 7.26 -9.07 -6.48
C SER A 44 6.49 -8.49 -5.29
N ALA A 45 7.15 -7.75 -4.40
CA ALA A 45 6.50 -7.05 -3.30
C ALA A 45 5.50 -6.01 -3.83
N SER A 46 5.85 -5.21 -4.83
CA SER A 46 4.95 -4.22 -5.47
C SER A 46 3.71 -4.88 -6.06
N LEU A 47 3.88 -5.96 -6.83
CA LEU A 47 2.76 -6.68 -7.44
C LEU A 47 1.82 -7.28 -6.39
N LYS A 48 2.38 -7.87 -5.33
CA LYS A 48 1.60 -8.37 -4.18
C LYS A 48 0.81 -7.23 -3.51
N ALA A 49 1.40 -6.05 -3.35
CA ALA A 49 0.73 -4.88 -2.78
C ALA A 49 -0.46 -4.43 -3.64
N VAL A 50 -0.30 -4.36 -4.96
CA VAL A 50 -1.39 -4.02 -5.89
C VAL A 50 -2.53 -5.04 -5.82
N VAL A 51 -2.22 -6.34 -5.86
CA VAL A 51 -3.23 -7.41 -5.77
C VAL A 51 -3.97 -7.35 -4.42
N SER A 52 -3.25 -7.06 -3.33
CA SER A 52 -3.82 -6.86 -2.00
C SER A 52 -4.81 -5.69 -1.98
N ALA A 53 -4.45 -4.53 -2.55
CA ALA A 53 -5.34 -3.38 -2.65
C ALA A 53 -6.57 -3.69 -3.52
N PHE A 54 -6.38 -4.30 -4.69
CA PHE A 54 -7.46 -4.67 -5.60
C PHE A 54 -8.49 -5.60 -4.95
N ASN A 55 -8.03 -6.63 -4.23
CA ASN A 55 -8.93 -7.56 -3.54
C ASN A 55 -9.72 -6.86 -2.43
N ARG A 56 -9.13 -5.87 -1.75
CA ARG A 56 -9.82 -5.06 -0.75
C ARG A 56 -10.86 -4.12 -1.36
N VAL A 57 -10.55 -3.48 -2.49
CA VAL A 57 -11.53 -2.68 -3.26
C VAL A 57 -12.71 -3.55 -3.65
N ARG A 58 -12.47 -4.71 -4.27
CA ARG A 58 -13.52 -5.66 -4.66
C ARG A 58 -14.36 -6.13 -3.47
N GLY A 59 -13.70 -6.45 -2.35
CA GLY A 59 -14.36 -6.90 -1.12
C GLY A 59 -15.16 -5.81 -0.40
N ARG A 60 -14.78 -4.53 -0.54
CA ARG A 60 -15.53 -3.39 0.03
C ARG A 60 -16.69 -2.95 -0.85
N ALA A 61 -16.49 -2.96 -2.17
CA ALA A 61 -17.55 -2.70 -3.14
C ALA A 61 -18.70 -3.71 -2.99
N SER A 62 -18.39 -4.99 -2.75
CA SER A 62 -19.41 -6.02 -2.52
C SER A 62 -20.11 -5.94 -1.16
N ARG A 63 -19.55 -5.19 -0.19
CA ARG A 63 -20.09 -5.06 1.18
C ARG A 63 -20.80 -3.73 1.44
N GLY A 64 -20.72 -2.75 0.54
CA GLY A 64 -21.31 -1.42 0.73
C GLY A 64 -20.67 -0.60 1.87
N ILE A 65 -19.44 -0.93 2.29
CA ILE A 65 -18.76 -0.29 3.43
C ILE A 65 -17.78 0.76 2.92
N GLY A 66 -18.28 1.96 2.64
CA GLY A 66 -17.46 3.17 2.42
C GLY A 66 -16.88 3.65 3.75
N GLY A 67 -15.66 3.23 4.08
CA GLY A 67 -14.93 3.67 5.28
C GLY A 67 -13.81 4.65 4.94
N PRO A 68 -13.41 5.53 5.86
CA PRO A 68 -12.38 6.53 5.60
C PRO A 68 -11.03 5.88 5.28
N ALA A 69 -10.32 6.46 4.30
CA ALA A 69 -8.96 6.11 3.95
C ALA A 69 -8.04 6.31 5.16
N CYS A 70 -7.59 5.21 5.78
CA CYS A 70 -6.58 5.29 6.82
C CYS A 70 -5.23 5.53 6.13
N GLN A 71 -4.80 6.79 6.07
CA GLN A 71 -3.48 7.15 5.55
C GLN A 71 -2.40 6.52 6.47
N PRO A 72 -1.49 5.68 5.97
CA PRO A 72 -0.30 5.33 6.70
C PRO A 72 0.54 6.60 6.83
N VAL A 73 0.80 7.02 8.06
CA VAL A 73 1.74 8.11 8.36
C VAL A 73 3.17 7.65 8.09
N LEU A 74 3.52 7.50 6.81
CA LEU A 74 4.91 7.33 6.41
C LEU A 74 5.58 8.71 6.48
N GLY A 75 6.11 9.03 7.67
CA GLY A 75 7.19 10.00 7.88
C GLY A 75 7.03 11.39 7.28
N LYS A 76 6.18 12.25 7.86
CA LYS A 76 6.44 13.70 7.88
C LYS A 76 7.11 14.08 9.20
N SER A 77 8.43 13.95 9.27
CA SER A 77 9.24 14.58 10.32
C SER A 77 9.37 16.08 10.04
N SER A 78 8.26 16.81 10.14
CA SER A 78 8.36 18.25 10.39
C SER A 78 8.88 18.44 11.81
N ARG A 79 10.20 18.62 11.97
CA ARG A 79 10.74 19.27 13.16
C ARG A 79 10.27 20.72 13.13
N ALA A 80 9.12 20.98 13.75
CA ALA A 80 8.86 22.28 14.33
C ALA A 80 9.79 22.43 15.55
N GLY A 81 10.63 23.47 15.53
CA GLY A 81 11.33 23.96 16.73
C GLY A 81 12.85 24.04 16.63
N ARG A 82 13.38 25.08 15.96
CA ARG A 82 13.98 26.27 16.62
C ARG A 82 14.49 27.24 15.58
#